data_AF-A0A6C0H1U3-F1
#
_entry.id   AF-A0A6C0H1U3-F1
#
_cell.length_a   1.000
_cell.length_b   1.000
_cell.length_c   1.000
_cell.angle_alpha   90.00
_cell.angle_beta   90.00
_cell.angle_gamma   90.00
#
_symmetry.space_group_name_H-M   'P 1'
#
loop_
_entity.id
_entity.type
_entity.pdbx_description
1 polymer ?
#
loop_
_entity_poly.entity_id
_entity_poly.type
_entity_poly.pdbx_seq_one_letter_code
_entity_poly.pdbx_strand_id
1 'polypeptide(L)'
;MMKNIGIKKVFYSTDNKEEIISENVNNMISIQSSNVTRIIESKKTNNINRETYYESLLKKYFPVKVKKKNLYCFVNYNFKNIFPNYIVNINIKKNIVMILNESNNLILKSHIIL
;
A
#
# COMPACT_ATOMS: atom_id res chain seq x y z
N MET A 1 -4.84 11.91 -5.36
CA MET A 1 -6.10 12.25 -6.06
C MET A 1 -7.22 12.53 -5.06
N MET A 2 -7.76 11.56 -4.33
CA MET A 2 -8.86 11.79 -3.36
C MET A 2 -8.51 12.78 -2.24
N LYS A 3 -7.31 12.68 -1.64
CA LYS A 3 -6.81 13.65 -0.65
C LYS A 3 -6.74 15.06 -1.22
N ASN A 4 -6.22 15.19 -2.44
CA ASN A 4 -5.98 16.46 -3.12
C ASN A 4 -7.27 17.20 -3.50
N ILE A 5 -8.37 16.48 -3.71
CA ILE A 5 -9.69 17.08 -4.00
C ILE A 5 -10.57 17.21 -2.75
N GLY A 6 -10.00 17.03 -1.55
CA GLY A 6 -10.70 17.29 -0.28
C GLY A 6 -11.64 16.18 0.21
N ILE A 7 -11.65 15.00 -0.41
CA ILE A 7 -12.46 13.87 0.08
C ILE A 7 -11.85 13.36 1.40
N LYS A 8 -12.67 13.37 2.47
CA LYS A 8 -12.24 13.00 3.82
C LYS A 8 -12.51 11.54 4.18
N LYS A 9 -13.58 10.95 3.65
CA LYS A 9 -14.00 9.57 3.93
C LYS A 9 -14.44 8.88 2.65
N VAL A 10 -14.18 7.58 2.57
CA VAL A 10 -14.68 6.70 1.52
C VAL A 10 -15.41 5.53 2.16
N PHE A 11 -16.38 5.02 1.42
CA PHE A 11 -17.15 3.84 1.77
C PHE A 11 -17.10 2.90 0.57
N TYR A 12 -16.77 1.64 0.81
CA TYR A 12 -16.74 0.62 -0.24
C TYR A 12 -17.23 -0.72 0.31
N SER A 13 -17.94 -1.45 -0.54
CA SER A 13 -18.36 -2.83 -0.29
C SER A 13 -17.16 -3.76 -0.43
N THR A 14 -17.13 -4.82 0.37
CA THR A 14 -16.18 -5.93 0.20
C THR A 14 -16.86 -7.11 -0.49
N ASP A 15 -16.11 -8.19 -0.74
CA ASP A 15 -16.65 -9.45 -1.23
C ASP A 15 -17.70 -10.06 -0.27
N ASN A 16 -17.70 -9.61 0.98
CA ASN A 16 -18.73 -9.94 1.95
C ASN A 16 -19.91 -8.97 1.79
N LYS A 17 -21.00 -9.43 1.16
CA LYS A 17 -22.12 -8.59 0.68
C LYS A 17 -22.79 -7.69 1.72
N GLU A 18 -22.60 -7.99 3.01
CA GLU A 18 -23.17 -7.22 4.13
C GLU A 18 -22.18 -6.24 4.77
N GLU A 19 -20.90 -6.27 4.39
CA GLU A 19 -19.86 -5.44 5.00
C GLU A 19 -19.56 -4.19 4.16
N ILE A 20 -19.89 -3.01 4.71
CA ILE A 20 -19.45 -1.72 4.18
C ILE A 20 -18.26 -1.23 5.02
N ILE A 21 -17.09 -1.13 4.39
CA ILE A 21 -15.92 -0.56 5.03
C ILE A 21 -15.92 0.95 4.85
N SER A 22 -15.87 1.66 5.98
CA SER A 22 -15.56 3.09 6.02
C SER A 22 -14.10 3.33 6.41
N GLU A 23 -13.40 4.15 5.63
CA GLU A 23 -12.04 4.60 5.91
C GLU A 23 -11.90 6.12 5.74
N ASN A 24 -11.10 6.75 6.61
CA ASN A 24 -10.65 8.11 6.38
C ASN A 24 -9.55 8.10 5.33
N VAL A 25 -9.74 8.88 4.26
CA VAL A 25 -8.81 8.92 3.11
C VAL A 25 -7.40 9.27 3.56
N ASN A 26 -7.24 10.15 4.56
CA ASN A 26 -5.92 10.55 5.07
C ASN A 26 -5.11 9.38 5.63
N ASN A 27 -5.78 8.36 6.18
CA ASN A 27 -5.16 7.17 6.75
C ASN A 27 -5.00 6.02 5.75
N MET A 28 -5.55 6.14 4.54
CA MET A 28 -5.41 5.11 3.52
C MET A 28 -3.97 5.07 3.02
N ILE A 29 -3.46 3.85 2.88
CA ILE A 29 -2.22 3.55 2.18
C ILE A 29 -2.54 3.46 0.70
N SER A 30 -1.76 4.16 -0.12
CA SER A 30 -2.01 4.20 -1.55
C SER A 30 -0.71 4.19 -2.33
N ILE A 31 -0.54 3.17 -3.16
CA ILE A 31 0.49 3.08 -4.20
C ILE A 31 -0.20 3.23 -5.56
N GLN A 32 -0.89 4.36 -5.76
CA GLN A 32 -1.52 4.64 -7.05
C GLN A 32 -0.45 5.05 -8.08
N SER A 33 -0.51 4.42 -9.25
CA SER A 33 0.09 4.94 -10.46
C SER A 33 -0.85 4.71 -11.62
N SER A 34 -1.05 5.74 -12.43
CA SER A 34 -1.67 5.56 -13.74
C SER A 34 -0.69 4.85 -14.68
N ASN A 35 -1.22 4.20 -15.73
CA ASN A 35 -0.36 3.59 -16.75
C ASN A 35 0.51 4.66 -17.45
N VAL A 36 -0.06 5.85 -17.67
CA VAL A 36 0.65 6.99 -18.28
C VAL A 36 1.80 7.46 -17.40
N THR A 37 1.57 7.63 -16.09
CA THR A 37 2.62 8.04 -15.14
C THR A 37 3.76 7.02 -15.12
N ARG A 38 3.44 5.72 -15.15
CA ARG A 38 4.45 4.66 -15.22
C ARG A 38 5.28 4.74 -16.50
N ILE A 39 4.66 4.96 -17.66
CA ILE A 39 5.35 5.09 -18.96
C ILE A 39 6.27 6.32 -18.98
N ILE A 40 5.82 7.43 -18.40
CA ILE A 40 6.63 8.66 -18.30
C ILE A 40 7.85 8.40 -17.42
N GLU A 41 7.66 7.78 -16.25
CA GLU A 41 8.76 7.44 -15.35
C GLU A 41 9.74 6.44 -15.98
N SER A 42 9.25 5.39 -16.64
CA SER A 42 10.13 4.40 -17.30
C SER A 42 11.00 5.00 -18.40
N LYS A 43 10.52 6.03 -19.10
CA LYS A 43 11.29 6.77 -20.11
C LYS A 43 12.37 7.67 -19.50
N LYS A 44 12.18 8.18 -18.28
CA LYS A 44 13.17 9.03 -17.61
C LYS A 44 14.35 8.22 -17.06
N THR A 45 14.12 6.97 -16.68
CA THR A 45 15.08 6.16 -15.92
C THR A 45 15.63 4.95 -16.67
N ASN A 46 15.36 4.82 -17.98
CA ASN A 46 15.83 3.73 -18.86
C ASN A 46 15.73 2.32 -18.23
N ASN A 47 14.55 1.68 -18.35
CA ASN A 47 14.21 0.31 -17.88
C ASN A 47 13.88 0.15 -16.40
N ILE A 48 12.75 0.72 -15.98
CA ILE A 48 12.10 0.27 -14.75
C ILE A 48 11.21 -0.95 -15.06
N ASN A 49 11.54 -2.12 -14.50
CA ASN A 49 10.63 -3.26 -14.40
C ASN A 49 9.40 -2.87 -13.57
N ARG A 50 8.22 -3.42 -13.89
CA ARG A 50 6.96 -3.14 -13.17
C ARG A 50 7.12 -3.33 -11.67
N GLU A 51 7.79 -4.39 -11.22
CA GLU A 51 7.99 -4.65 -9.80
C GLU A 51 8.86 -3.60 -9.13
N THR A 52 10.02 -3.27 -9.71
CA THR A 52 10.92 -2.26 -9.16
C THR A 52 10.27 -0.87 -9.13
N TYR A 53 9.39 -0.57 -10.09
CA TYR A 53 8.55 0.62 -10.05
C TYR A 53 7.66 0.66 -8.81
N TYR A 54 6.83 -0.37 -8.60
CA TYR A 54 5.89 -0.38 -7.49
C TYR A 54 6.59 -0.49 -6.14
N GLU A 55 7.74 -1.18 -6.06
CA GLU A 55 8.59 -1.17 -4.88
C GLU A 55 9.05 0.26 -4.54
N SER A 56 9.48 1.03 -5.54
CA SER A 56 9.90 2.42 -5.34
C SER A 56 8.75 3.30 -4.83
N LEU A 57 7.53 3.10 -5.35
CA LEU A 57 6.34 3.80 -4.88
C LEU A 57 5.99 3.40 -3.44
N LEU A 58 6.12 2.11 -3.12
CA LEU A 58 5.88 1.59 -1.79
C LEU A 58 6.87 2.24 -0.80
N LYS A 59 8.17 2.24 -1.09
CA LYS A 59 9.18 2.90 -0.25
C LYS A 59 8.92 4.40 -0.08
N LYS A 60 8.45 5.06 -1.14
CA LYS A 60 8.22 6.52 -1.15
C LYS A 60 6.97 6.96 -0.40
N TYR A 61 5.87 6.21 -0.54
CA TYR A 61 4.55 6.67 -0.09
C TYR A 61 3.97 5.86 1.07
N PHE A 62 4.58 4.74 1.45
CA PHE A 62 4.11 3.99 2.61
C PHE A 62 4.34 4.82 3.89
N PRO A 63 3.32 4.97 4.75
CA PRO A 63 3.42 5.83 5.91
C PRO A 63 4.31 5.21 6.99
N VAL A 64 5.05 6.05 7.73
CA VAL A 64 5.88 5.60 8.88
C VAL A 64 5.02 5.04 10.03
N LYS A 65 3.79 5.54 10.17
CA LYS A 65 2.78 5.07 11.12
C LYS A 65 1.52 4.72 10.37
N VAL A 66 1.02 3.51 10.57
CA VAL A 66 -0.15 2.97 9.86
C VAL A 66 -1.19 2.49 10.85
N LYS A 67 -2.46 2.86 10.63
CA LYS A 67 -3.56 2.32 11.41
C LYS A 67 -3.77 0.85 11.10
N LYS A 68 -4.00 0.04 12.13
CA LYS A 68 -4.21 -1.41 12.00
C LYS A 68 -5.26 -1.74 10.94
N LYS A 69 -6.45 -1.13 11.01
CA LYS A 69 -7.55 -1.36 10.05
C LYS A 69 -7.12 -1.05 8.60
N ASN A 70 -6.51 0.12 8.38
CA ASN A 70 -6.06 0.53 7.05
C ASN A 70 -4.97 -0.38 6.49
N LEU A 71 -4.07 -0.86 7.36
CA LEU A 71 -3.05 -1.84 6.97
C LEU A 71 -3.69 -3.14 6.47
N TYR A 72 -4.68 -3.69 7.19
CA TYR A 72 -5.39 -4.89 6.76
C TYR A 72 -6.09 -4.70 5.41
N CYS A 73 -6.79 -3.58 5.23
CA CYS A 73 -7.49 -3.28 3.97
C CYS A 73 -6.49 -3.15 2.81
N PHE A 74 -5.38 -2.45 3.02
CA PHE A 74 -4.32 -2.33 2.03
C PHE A 74 -3.73 -3.69 1.65
N VAL A 75 -3.38 -4.51 2.64
CA VAL A 75 -2.74 -5.82 2.40
C VAL A 75 -3.66 -6.75 1.61
N ASN A 76 -4.92 -6.84 2.02
CA ASN A 76 -5.85 -7.80 1.44
C ASN A 76 -6.36 -7.38 0.05
N TYR A 77 -6.63 -6.10 -0.17
CA TYR A 77 -7.29 -5.66 -1.42
C TYR A 77 -6.34 -5.03 -2.44
N ASN A 78 -5.15 -4.59 -2.03
CA ASN A 78 -4.22 -3.89 -2.92
C ASN A 78 -2.87 -4.60 -3.02
N PHE A 79 -2.23 -4.86 -1.89
CA PHE A 79 -0.84 -5.33 -1.86
C PHE A 79 -0.67 -6.71 -2.50
N LYS A 80 -1.46 -7.71 -2.10
CA LYS A 80 -1.38 -9.09 -2.62
C LYS A 80 -1.63 -9.18 -4.14
N ASN A 81 -2.42 -8.27 -4.70
CA ASN A 81 -2.68 -8.21 -6.14
C ASN A 81 -1.47 -7.69 -6.92
N ILE A 82 -0.61 -6.88 -6.30
CA ILE A 82 0.58 -6.29 -6.94
C ILE A 82 1.83 -7.14 -6.63
N PHE A 83 1.91 -7.70 -5.41
CA PHE A 83 3.06 -8.43 -4.89
C PHE A 83 2.62 -9.77 -4.24
N PRO A 84 2.21 -10.76 -5.04
CA PRO A 84 1.64 -12.01 -4.53
C PRO A 84 2.63 -12.84 -3.70
N ASN A 85 3.91 -12.77 -4.04
CA ASN A 85 4.97 -13.57 -3.42
C ASN A 85 5.70 -12.84 -2.28
N TYR A 86 5.30 -11.60 -1.95
CA TYR A 86 5.94 -10.83 -0.90
C TYR A 86 5.39 -11.20 0.47
N ILE A 87 6.24 -11.13 1.49
CA ILE A 87 5.88 -11.51 2.84
C ILE A 87 5.56 -10.25 3.66
N VAL A 88 4.38 -10.24 4.27
CA VAL A 88 3.97 -9.17 5.21
C VAL A 88 3.99 -9.73 6.63
N ASN A 89 5.03 -9.37 7.38
CA ASN A 89 5.20 -9.77 8.78
C ASN A 89 4.62 -8.72 9.71
N ILE A 90 3.51 -9.05 10.37
CA ILE A 90 2.84 -8.19 11.35
C ILE A 90 3.19 -8.66 12.76
N ASN A 91 3.98 -7.86 13.49
CA ASN A 91 4.28 -8.11 14.89
C ASN A 91 3.41 -7.22 15.79
N ILE A 92 2.33 -7.81 16.32
CA ILE A 92 1.37 -7.11 17.18
C ILE A 92 2.01 -6.70 18.51
N LYS A 93 2.87 -7.55 19.10
CA LYS A 93 3.52 -7.24 20.39
C LYS A 93 4.43 -6.00 20.30
N LYS A 94 5.12 -5.85 19.17
CA LYS A 94 6.02 -4.72 18.92
C LYS A 94 5.36 -3.56 18.18
N ASN A 95 4.08 -3.68 17.81
CA ASN A 95 3.36 -2.71 16.97
C ASN A 95 4.15 -2.33 15.71
N ILE A 96 4.65 -3.32 14.97
CA ILE A 96 5.45 -3.11 13.77
C ILE A 96 4.94 -4.01 12.64
N VAL A 97 4.94 -3.46 11.42
CA VAL A 97 4.83 -4.24 10.18
C VAL A 97 6.13 -4.16 9.40
N MET A 98 6.54 -5.30 8.85
CA MET A 98 7.68 -5.41 7.93
C MET A 98 7.21 -6.06 6.64
N ILE A 99 7.63 -5.50 5.50
CA ILE A 99 7.38 -6.09 4.19
C ILE A 99 8.73 -6.56 3.63
N LEU A 100 8.78 -7.84 3.27
CA LEU A 100 9.94 -8.49 2.66
C LEU A 100 9.60 -8.85 1.20
N ASN A 101 10.59 -8.76 0.32
CA ASN A 101 10.45 -9.27 -1.05
C ASN A 101 10.67 -10.79 -1.11
N GLU A 102 10.59 -11.35 -2.31
CA GLU A 102 10.75 -12.78 -2.58
C GLU A 102 12.10 -13.34 -2.13
N SER A 103 13.14 -12.50 -2.11
CA SER A 103 14.49 -12.87 -1.64
C SER A 103 14.68 -12.67 -0.13
N ASN A 104 13.60 -12.47 0.64
CA ASN A 104 13.62 -12.12 2.06
C ASN A 104 14.34 -10.80 2.40
N ASN A 105 14.56 -9.91 1.43
CA ASN A 105 15.14 -8.61 1.68
C ASN A 105 14.07 -7.66 2.24
N LEU A 106 14.44 -6.90 3.28
CA LEU A 106 13.56 -5.91 3.88
C LEU A 106 13.32 -4.74 2.92
N ILE A 107 12.06 -4.55 2.54
CA ILE A 107 11.62 -3.46 1.66
C ILE A 107 11.22 -2.24 2.47
N LEU A 108 10.41 -2.45 3.52
CA LEU A 108 10.04 -1.37 4.44
C LEU A 108 9.65 -1.88 5.82
N LYS A 109 9.70 -0.96 6.78
CA LYS A 109 9.26 -1.14 8.15
C LYS A 109 8.40 0.06 8.57
N SER A 110 7.27 -0.19 9.22
CA SER A 110 6.37 0.85 9.73
C SER A 110 5.83 0.48 11.11
N HIS A 111 5.44 1.49 11.89
CA HIS A 111 4.78 1.31 13.17
C HIS A 111 3.27 1.20 13.01
N ILE A 112 2.65 0.28 13.74
CA ILE A 112 1.20 0.09 13.77
C ILE A 112 0.65 0.94 14.90
N ILE A 113 -0.39 1.71 14.60
CA ILE A 113 -1.18 2.44 15.59
C ILE A 113 -2.61 1.89 15.60
N LEU A 114 -3.29 2.04 16.74
CA LEU A 114 -4.69 1.64 16.91
C LEU A 114 -5.62 2.49 16.03
#